data_AF-A0A9D5RSX5-F1
#
_entry.id   AF-A0A9D5RSX5-F1
#
_cell.length_a   1.000
_cell.length_b   1.000
_cell.length_c   1.000
_cell.angle_alpha   90.00
_cell.angle_beta   90.00
_cell.angle_gamma   90.00
#
_symmetry.space_group_name_H-M   'P 1'
#
loop_
_entity.id
_entity.type
_entity.pdbx_description
1 polymer ?
#
loop_
_entity_poly.entity_id
_entity_poly.type
_entity_poly.pdbx_seq_one_letter_code
_entity_poly.pdbx_strand_id
1 'polypeptide(L)'
;MFYDLHMHSCLSPCAEDAMTPNNICNMAFIKGLDLIAVTDHNSTKNLPAIDKVASSLGLKLLYGCELETSEEVHVLGLFNTLEKSQKFQEWIDSKMPNVPNDEEYFGYQWIMNERDEKIGDEKRLLLVSLNATLEETTDAVHAYGGRVILAHVLDRANSVTHQLGFIPMDLPYDGLEVKSDEQRLRVIASNPWVTEDSTNWFIDSDAHYLTDINEPDHFLRDSVFKKLWGDEL
;
A
#
# COMPACT_ATOMS: atom_id res chain seq x y z
N MET A 1 -10.28 6.10 -13.91
CA MET A 1 -10.76 5.69 -12.57
C MET A 1 -10.10 6.63 -11.60
N PHE A 2 -10.87 7.41 -10.86
CA PHE A 2 -10.34 8.18 -9.74
C PHE A 2 -9.88 7.23 -8.65
N TYR A 3 -8.71 7.47 -8.06
CA TYR A 3 -8.06 6.48 -7.20
C TYR A 3 -7.44 7.04 -5.93
N ASP A 4 -7.28 6.13 -4.97
CA ASP A 4 -6.36 6.24 -3.85
C ASP A 4 -5.84 4.83 -3.50
N LEU A 5 -4.57 4.57 -3.76
CA LEU A 5 -3.94 3.25 -3.70
C LEU A 5 -3.00 3.06 -2.50
N HIS A 6 -2.96 4.03 -1.58
CA HIS A 6 -2.15 3.96 -0.37
C HIS A 6 -2.93 4.52 0.83
N MET A 7 -3.50 3.62 1.63
CA MET A 7 -4.28 3.96 2.82
C MET A 7 -4.10 2.88 3.89
N HIS A 8 -4.13 3.29 5.16
CA HIS A 8 -3.94 2.39 6.29
C HIS A 8 -5.24 2.17 7.05
N SER A 9 -5.54 0.93 7.41
CA SER A 9 -6.67 0.61 8.29
C SER A 9 -6.25 0.58 9.75
N CYS A 10 -7.22 0.40 10.65
CA CYS A 10 -7.00 0.17 12.08
C CYS A 10 -6.16 -1.09 12.40
N LEU A 11 -5.68 -1.82 11.39
CA LEU A 11 -4.68 -2.87 11.55
C LEU A 11 -3.26 -2.29 11.62
N SER A 12 -2.98 -1.19 10.93
CA SER A 12 -1.75 -0.41 11.09
C SER A 12 -1.81 0.37 12.40
N PRO A 13 -0.86 0.19 13.33
CA PRO A 13 -0.97 0.78 14.67
C PRO A 13 -0.89 2.31 14.69
N CYS A 14 -0.27 2.91 13.68
CA CYS A 14 -0.18 4.35 13.48
C CYS A 14 -1.45 5.00 12.92
N ALA A 15 -2.40 4.21 12.40
CA ALA A 15 -3.66 4.72 11.86
C ALA A 15 -4.70 4.89 12.96
N GLU A 16 -5.67 5.79 12.76
CA GLU A 16 -6.74 5.99 13.73
C GLU A 16 -7.60 4.72 13.87
N ASP A 17 -8.04 4.41 15.09
CA ASP A 17 -8.99 3.32 15.39
C ASP A 17 -10.26 3.36 14.50
N ALA A 18 -10.64 4.57 14.05
CA ALA A 18 -11.79 4.80 13.16
C ALA A 18 -11.53 4.40 11.70
N MET A 19 -10.30 4.07 11.29
CA MET A 19 -9.94 3.55 9.96
C MET A 19 -10.38 2.08 9.80
N THR A 20 -11.63 1.78 10.14
CA THR A 20 -12.22 0.45 10.02
C THR A 20 -12.59 0.14 8.56
N PRO A 21 -12.80 -1.15 8.20
CA PRO A 21 -13.15 -1.52 6.85
C PRO A 21 -14.39 -0.80 6.29
N ASN A 22 -15.47 -0.65 7.07
CA ASN A 22 -16.62 0.10 6.59
C ASN A 22 -16.33 1.57 6.42
N ASN A 23 -15.65 2.20 7.38
CA ASN A 23 -15.41 3.63 7.31
C ASN A 23 -14.54 4.01 6.12
N ILE A 24 -13.47 3.25 5.84
CA ILE A 24 -12.61 3.48 4.67
C ILE A 24 -13.43 3.37 3.38
N CYS A 25 -14.12 2.25 3.17
CA CYS A 25 -14.86 1.99 1.94
C CYS A 25 -16.00 3.00 1.75
N ASN A 26 -16.75 3.34 2.81
CA ASN A 26 -17.82 4.33 2.70
C ASN A 26 -17.27 5.74 2.48
N MET A 27 -16.15 6.10 3.10
CA MET A 27 -15.52 7.40 2.88
C MET A 27 -15.01 7.53 1.45
N ALA A 28 -14.35 6.51 0.92
CA ALA A 28 -13.91 6.46 -0.48
C ALA A 28 -15.09 6.57 -1.46
N PHE A 29 -16.20 5.88 -1.17
CA PHE A 29 -17.44 5.99 -1.94
C PHE A 29 -18.02 7.41 -1.90
N ILE A 30 -18.08 8.04 -0.72
CA ILE A 30 -18.57 9.42 -0.54
C ILE A 30 -17.68 10.42 -1.29
N LYS A 31 -16.36 10.23 -1.25
CA LYS A 31 -15.37 11.04 -1.99
C LYS A 31 -15.39 10.76 -3.50
N GLY A 32 -16.15 9.77 -3.97
CA GLY A 32 -16.31 9.50 -5.40
C GLY A 32 -15.09 8.84 -6.05
N LEU A 33 -14.31 8.08 -5.28
CA LEU A 33 -13.24 7.24 -5.82
C LEU A 33 -13.84 6.02 -6.55
N ASP A 34 -13.22 5.64 -7.66
CA ASP A 34 -13.61 4.44 -8.44
C ASP A 34 -12.81 3.21 -8.02
N LEU A 35 -11.54 3.41 -7.63
CA LEU A 35 -10.56 2.38 -7.34
C LEU A 35 -9.81 2.72 -6.05
N ILE A 36 -9.74 1.79 -5.11
CA ILE A 36 -8.98 1.96 -3.88
C ILE A 36 -8.00 0.81 -3.63
N ALA A 37 -7.01 1.04 -2.76
CA ALA A 37 -6.26 -0.02 -2.10
C ALA A 37 -6.01 0.33 -0.64
N VAL A 38 -6.23 -0.64 0.25
CA VAL A 38 -5.75 -0.56 1.64
C VAL A 38 -4.43 -1.30 1.70
N THR A 39 -3.42 -0.67 2.28
CA THR A 39 -2.01 -1.04 2.27
C THR A 39 -1.45 -1.05 3.68
N ASP A 40 -2.07 -1.81 4.58
CA ASP A 40 -1.59 -1.91 5.97
C ASP A 40 -0.12 -2.34 6.04
N HIS A 41 0.60 -1.81 7.04
CA HIS A 41 2.01 -2.13 7.25
C HIS A 41 2.18 -3.63 7.43
N ASN A 42 3.01 -4.24 6.58
CA ASN A 42 3.40 -5.66 6.64
C ASN A 42 2.21 -6.62 6.85
N SER A 43 1.02 -6.28 6.35
CA SER A 43 -0.17 -7.09 6.57
C SER A 43 -1.26 -6.87 5.54
N THR A 44 -2.00 -7.94 5.28
CA THR A 44 -3.15 -7.98 4.38
C THR A 44 -4.40 -8.49 5.10
N LYS A 45 -4.36 -8.60 6.43
CA LYS A 45 -5.36 -9.34 7.21
C LYS A 45 -6.73 -8.69 7.26
N ASN A 46 -6.84 -7.38 7.01
CA ASN A 46 -8.12 -6.68 6.88
C ASN A 46 -8.69 -6.71 5.46
N LEU A 47 -7.92 -7.13 4.45
CA LEU A 47 -8.39 -7.16 3.07
C LEU A 47 -9.63 -8.02 2.83
N PRO A 48 -9.85 -9.18 3.49
CA PRO A 48 -11.09 -9.93 3.35
C PRO A 48 -12.35 -9.16 3.78
N ALA A 49 -12.22 -8.27 4.78
CA ALA A 49 -13.32 -7.43 5.22
C ALA A 49 -13.53 -6.26 4.24
N ILE A 50 -12.42 -5.62 3.82
CA ILE A 50 -12.42 -4.54 2.82
C ILE A 50 -13.06 -5.00 1.52
N ASP A 51 -12.70 -6.19 1.02
CA ASP A 51 -13.25 -6.81 -0.19
C ASP A 51 -14.79 -6.87 -0.18
N LYS A 52 -15.35 -7.44 0.90
CA LYS A 52 -16.80 -7.57 1.04
C LYS A 52 -17.50 -6.22 1.05
N VAL A 53 -16.94 -5.24 1.78
CA VAL A 53 -17.55 -3.90 1.87
C VAL A 53 -17.43 -3.17 0.53
N ALA A 54 -16.23 -3.11 -0.06
CA ALA A 54 -15.99 -2.47 -1.35
C ALA A 54 -16.89 -3.05 -2.45
N SER A 55 -16.98 -4.38 -2.53
CA SER A 55 -17.88 -5.09 -3.45
C SER A 55 -19.34 -4.71 -3.26
N SER A 56 -19.80 -4.54 -2.01
CA SER A 56 -21.18 -4.14 -1.72
C SER A 56 -21.52 -2.71 -2.15
N LEU A 57 -20.50 -1.84 -2.26
CA LEU A 57 -20.60 -0.45 -2.70
C LEU A 57 -20.35 -0.30 -4.21
N GLY A 58 -19.89 -1.35 -4.90
CA GLY A 58 -19.45 -1.27 -6.29
C GLY A 58 -18.11 -0.55 -6.47
N LEU A 59 -17.31 -0.42 -5.41
CA LEU A 59 -15.95 0.09 -5.48
C LEU A 59 -15.00 -0.99 -5.99
N LYS A 60 -14.07 -0.60 -6.87
CA LYS A 60 -12.99 -1.49 -7.30
C LYS A 60 -11.89 -1.50 -6.25
N LEU A 61 -11.26 -2.64 -6.06
CA LEU A 61 -10.25 -2.84 -5.03
C LEU A 61 -8.99 -3.50 -5.60
N LEU A 62 -7.85 -2.85 -5.46
CA LEU A 62 -6.56 -3.53 -5.45
C LEU A 62 -6.26 -3.97 -4.01
N TYR A 63 -5.69 -5.15 -3.88
CA TYR A 63 -5.39 -5.79 -2.61
C TYR A 63 -3.97 -5.43 -2.23
N GLY A 64 -3.80 -4.54 -1.25
CA GLY A 64 -2.51 -3.91 -0.96
C GLY A 64 -1.87 -4.29 0.38
N CYS A 65 -0.59 -3.99 0.50
CA CYS A 65 0.16 -3.89 1.76
C CYS A 65 1.35 -2.95 1.54
N GLU A 66 1.70 -2.15 2.55
CA GLU A 66 2.96 -1.40 2.55
C GLU A 66 4.00 -2.23 3.33
N LEU A 67 5.05 -2.65 2.64
CA LEU A 67 6.13 -3.45 3.20
C LEU A 67 7.28 -2.56 3.62
N GLU A 68 7.83 -2.79 4.80
CA GLU A 68 9.07 -2.16 5.25
C GLU A 68 10.23 -3.14 5.05
N THR A 69 11.15 -2.84 4.14
CA THR A 69 12.28 -3.71 3.83
C THR A 69 13.37 -3.59 4.90
N SER A 70 14.38 -4.47 4.87
CA SER A 70 15.51 -4.45 5.82
C SER A 70 16.35 -3.16 5.76
N GLU A 71 16.27 -2.44 4.65
CA GLU A 71 16.84 -1.11 4.41
C GLU A 71 15.92 0.02 4.90
N GLU A 72 14.85 -0.32 5.62
CA GLU A 72 13.80 0.58 6.07
C GLU A 72 13.11 1.31 4.91
N VAL A 73 13.14 0.76 3.69
CA VAL A 73 12.45 1.32 2.52
C VAL A 73 11.02 0.82 2.50
N HIS A 74 10.06 1.73 2.35
CA HIS A 74 8.66 1.35 2.14
C HIS A 74 8.34 1.08 0.68
N VAL A 75 7.59 0.01 0.46
CA VAL A 75 7.19 -0.47 -0.86
C VAL A 75 5.75 -0.94 -0.82
N LEU A 76 4.93 -0.50 -1.76
CA LEU A 76 3.59 -1.05 -1.92
C LEU A 76 3.63 -2.33 -2.74
N GLY A 77 3.06 -3.41 -2.19
CA GLY A 77 2.71 -4.61 -2.92
C GLY A 77 1.22 -4.62 -3.26
N LEU A 78 0.87 -4.44 -4.54
CA LEU A 78 -0.52 -4.32 -5.01
C LEU A 78 -0.93 -5.52 -5.89
N PHE A 79 -1.91 -6.29 -5.43
CA PHE A 79 -2.41 -7.50 -6.10
C PHE A 79 -3.81 -7.28 -6.69
N ASN A 80 -4.11 -7.98 -7.79
CA ASN A 80 -5.41 -7.87 -8.46
C ASN A 80 -6.48 -8.85 -7.95
N THR A 81 -6.13 -9.78 -7.05
CA THR A 81 -7.10 -10.70 -6.42
C THR A 81 -6.80 -10.90 -4.94
N LEU A 82 -7.85 -11.12 -4.15
CA LEU A 82 -7.73 -11.45 -2.72
C LEU A 82 -6.89 -12.70 -2.50
N GLU A 83 -7.06 -13.72 -3.34
CA GLU A 83 -6.31 -14.98 -3.20
C GLU A 83 -4.79 -14.77 -3.26
N LYS A 84 -4.31 -13.91 -4.17
CA LYS A 84 -2.89 -13.61 -4.30
C LYS A 84 -2.35 -12.87 -3.08
N SER A 85 -3.08 -11.87 -2.57
CA SER A 85 -2.64 -11.14 -1.38
C SER A 85 -2.64 -12.02 -0.12
N GLN A 86 -3.63 -12.91 0.02
CA GLN A 86 -3.66 -13.87 1.15
C GLN A 86 -2.50 -14.88 1.09
N LYS A 87 -2.13 -15.35 -0.10
CA LYS A 87 -0.93 -16.19 -0.27
C LYS A 87 0.35 -15.41 0.04
N PHE A 88 0.40 -14.14 -0.36
CA PHE A 88 1.55 -13.27 -0.05
C PHE A 88 1.69 -12.99 1.45
N GLN A 89 0.59 -12.97 2.22
CA GLN A 89 0.65 -12.88 3.69
C GLN A 89 1.50 -13.98 4.31
N GLU A 90 1.46 -15.21 3.78
CA GLU A 90 2.28 -16.31 4.29
C GLU A 90 3.78 -16.02 4.11
N TRP A 91 4.15 -15.36 3.01
CA TRP A 91 5.51 -14.90 2.78
C TRP A 91 5.88 -13.79 3.76
N ILE A 92 5.03 -12.79 3.95
CA ILE A 92 5.25 -11.71 4.93
C ILE A 92 5.45 -12.33 6.32
N ASP A 93 4.56 -13.24 6.73
CA ASP A 93 4.63 -13.90 8.04
C ASP A 93 5.94 -14.67 8.25
N SER A 94 6.53 -15.23 7.18
CA SER A 94 7.83 -15.92 7.22
C SER A 94 9.02 -14.97 7.38
N LYS A 95 8.85 -13.69 7.03
CA LYS A 95 9.89 -12.65 7.08
C LYS A 95 9.77 -11.74 8.29
N MET A 96 8.58 -11.64 8.87
CA MET A 96 8.27 -10.81 10.04
C MET A 96 9.09 -11.21 11.27
N PRO A 97 9.80 -10.27 11.91
CA PRO A 97 10.37 -10.47 13.23
C PRO A 97 9.29 -10.79 14.27
N ASN A 98 9.63 -11.62 15.26
CA ASN A 98 8.72 -11.94 16.37
C ASN A 98 8.88 -10.94 17.52
N VAL A 99 8.53 -9.67 17.26
CA VAL A 99 8.54 -8.57 18.24
C VAL A 99 7.09 -8.30 18.65
N PRO A 100 6.73 -8.36 19.95
CA PRO A 100 5.36 -8.06 20.37
C PRO A 100 5.04 -6.57 20.23
N ASN A 101 3.81 -6.25 19.86
CA ASN A 101 3.31 -4.87 19.85
C ASN A 101 3.14 -4.34 21.29
N ASP A 102 3.51 -3.08 21.52
CA ASP A 102 3.16 -2.32 22.73
C ASP A 102 1.99 -1.40 22.40
N GLU A 103 0.77 -1.85 22.72
CA GLU A 103 -0.47 -1.14 22.36
C GLU A 103 -0.57 0.25 22.99
N GLU A 104 0.04 0.49 24.17
CA GLU A 104 0.02 1.79 24.82
C GLU A 104 0.92 2.81 24.12
N TYR A 105 1.99 2.33 23.46
CA TYR A 105 2.97 3.19 22.79
C TYR A 105 2.68 3.34 21.29
N PHE A 106 2.41 2.23 20.59
CA PHE A 106 2.26 2.22 19.14
C PHE A 106 0.82 2.35 18.67
N GLY A 107 -0.16 1.94 19.48
CA GLY A 107 -1.56 1.84 19.08
C GLY A 107 -2.01 0.40 18.82
N TYR A 108 -3.31 0.24 18.54
CA TYR A 108 -3.94 -1.05 18.34
C TYR A 108 -3.75 -1.58 16.91
N GLN A 109 -3.79 -2.91 16.74
CA GLN A 109 -3.68 -3.57 15.44
C GLN A 109 -4.83 -4.55 15.25
N TRP A 110 -6.01 -4.02 14.95
CA TRP A 110 -7.25 -4.79 14.94
C TRP A 110 -7.52 -5.47 13.61
N ILE A 111 -7.84 -6.76 13.70
CA ILE A 111 -8.39 -7.52 12.58
C ILE A 111 -9.91 -7.47 12.70
N MET A 112 -10.56 -6.92 11.68
CA MET A 112 -11.99 -6.64 11.65
C MET A 112 -12.73 -7.56 10.67
N ASN A 113 -14.03 -7.75 10.86
CA ASN A 113 -14.91 -8.29 9.83
C ASN A 113 -15.64 -7.17 9.06
N GLU A 114 -16.49 -7.54 8.10
CA GLU A 114 -17.24 -6.58 7.27
C GLU A 114 -18.31 -5.77 8.00
N ARG A 115 -18.47 -5.95 9.31
CA ARG A 115 -19.40 -5.20 10.17
C ARG A 115 -18.66 -4.31 11.17
N ASP A 116 -17.35 -4.15 10.99
CA ASP A 116 -16.43 -3.50 11.92
C ASP A 116 -16.43 -4.14 13.31
N GLU A 117 -16.78 -5.42 13.40
CA GLU A 117 -16.60 -6.18 14.63
C GLU A 117 -15.18 -6.71 14.66
N LYS A 118 -14.48 -6.45 15.76
CA LYS A 118 -13.14 -7.00 16.01
C LYS A 118 -13.21 -8.51 16.14
N ILE A 119 -12.50 -9.21 15.24
CA ILE A 119 -12.41 -10.67 15.21
C ILE A 119 -11.02 -11.18 15.64
N GLY A 120 -10.04 -10.29 15.77
CA GLY A 120 -8.71 -10.64 16.23
C GLY A 120 -7.80 -9.42 16.42
N ASP A 121 -6.56 -9.72 16.77
CA ASP A 121 -5.46 -8.77 16.86
C ASP A 121 -4.25 -9.35 16.14
N GLU A 122 -3.47 -8.49 15.47
CA GLU A 122 -2.07 -8.83 15.19
C GLU A 122 -1.23 -8.56 16.44
N LYS A 123 -0.54 -9.58 16.92
CA LYS A 123 0.24 -9.51 18.18
C LYS A 123 1.68 -9.09 17.95
N ARG A 124 2.21 -9.25 16.73
CA ARG A 124 3.54 -8.76 16.35
C ARG A 124 3.45 -7.28 15.98
N LEU A 125 4.43 -6.48 16.36
CA LEU A 125 4.54 -5.09 15.91
C LEU A 125 4.65 -5.06 14.38
N LEU A 126 3.74 -4.36 13.70
CA LEU A 126 3.77 -4.22 12.24
C LEU A 126 4.70 -3.10 11.75
N LEU A 127 4.98 -2.10 12.60
CA LEU A 127 5.96 -1.03 12.36
C LEU A 127 7.38 -1.54 12.65
N VAL A 128 7.81 -2.51 11.85
CA VAL A 128 9.14 -3.09 11.93
C VAL A 128 9.57 -3.57 10.55
N SER A 129 10.86 -3.44 10.27
CA SER A 129 11.44 -3.96 9.03
C SER A 129 11.34 -5.48 8.95
N LEU A 130 11.00 -5.97 7.77
CA LEU A 130 11.06 -7.39 7.43
C LEU A 130 12.51 -7.88 7.36
N ASN A 131 12.71 -9.18 7.62
CA ASN A 131 13.98 -9.85 7.32
C ASN A 131 14.10 -10.16 5.82
N ALA A 132 13.90 -9.16 4.97
CA ALA A 132 13.96 -9.24 3.51
C ALA A 132 14.49 -7.92 2.93
N THR A 133 15.40 -8.00 1.97
CA THR A 133 15.93 -6.83 1.27
C THR A 133 14.88 -6.22 0.34
N LEU A 134 15.18 -5.03 -0.19
CA LEU A 134 14.35 -4.39 -1.21
C LEU A 134 14.19 -5.27 -2.46
N GLU A 135 15.27 -5.91 -2.91
CA GLU A 135 15.24 -6.85 -4.04
C GLU A 135 14.43 -8.10 -3.70
N GLU A 136 14.68 -8.75 -2.55
CA GLU A 136 13.94 -9.94 -2.14
C GLU A 136 12.43 -9.66 -2.01
N THR A 137 12.08 -8.47 -1.51
CA THR A 137 10.69 -8.03 -1.38
C THR A 137 10.05 -7.80 -2.74
N THR A 138 10.77 -7.14 -3.64
CA THR A 138 10.30 -6.89 -5.02
C THR A 138 10.07 -8.20 -5.77
N ASP A 139 11.04 -9.11 -5.73
CA ASP A 139 10.95 -10.44 -6.35
C ASP A 139 9.78 -11.25 -5.78
N ALA A 140 9.56 -11.16 -4.46
CA ALA A 140 8.45 -11.85 -3.82
C ALA A 140 7.10 -11.30 -4.28
N VAL A 141 6.88 -9.99 -4.24
CA VAL A 141 5.61 -9.38 -4.72
C VAL A 141 5.31 -9.82 -6.15
N HIS A 142 6.31 -9.79 -7.03
CA HIS A 142 6.19 -10.25 -8.42
C HIS A 142 5.90 -11.75 -8.54
N ALA A 143 6.55 -12.60 -7.73
CA ALA A 143 6.32 -14.04 -7.74
C ALA A 143 4.88 -14.42 -7.37
N TYR A 144 4.21 -13.60 -6.54
CA TYR A 144 2.78 -13.75 -6.22
C TYR A 144 1.85 -12.98 -7.18
N GLY A 145 2.41 -12.39 -8.25
CA GLY A 145 1.67 -11.69 -9.30
C GLY A 145 1.16 -10.30 -8.90
N GLY A 146 1.78 -9.68 -7.91
CA GLY A 146 1.55 -8.29 -7.53
C GLY A 146 2.44 -7.30 -8.30
N ARG A 147 2.21 -6.02 -8.04
CA ARG A 147 3.00 -4.90 -8.55
C ARG A 147 3.68 -4.15 -7.43
N VAL A 148 4.88 -3.68 -7.73
CA VAL A 148 5.78 -3.02 -6.79
C VAL A 148 5.78 -1.54 -7.09
N ILE A 149 5.25 -0.73 -6.18
CA ILE A 149 5.34 0.73 -6.24
C ILE A 149 6.27 1.19 -5.12
N LEU A 150 7.34 1.92 -5.46
CA LEU A 150 8.18 2.51 -4.42
C LEU A 150 7.42 3.67 -3.77
N ALA A 151 7.17 3.57 -2.47
CA ALA A 151 6.34 4.51 -1.73
C ALA A 151 7.10 5.82 -1.48
N HIS A 152 6.35 6.94 -1.49
CA HIS A 152 6.73 8.31 -1.10
C HIS A 152 8.21 8.67 -1.35
N VAL A 153 8.65 8.47 -2.60
CA VAL A 153 10.05 8.29 -3.05
C VAL A 153 11.06 9.33 -2.54
N LEU A 154 10.65 10.56 -2.21
CA LEU A 154 11.54 11.66 -1.81
C LEU A 154 11.44 12.12 -0.34
N ASP A 155 10.37 11.82 0.37
CA ASP A 155 9.91 12.70 1.44
C ASP A 155 10.01 12.13 2.86
N ARG A 156 9.89 10.81 3.00
CA ARG A 156 9.89 10.16 4.31
C ARG A 156 11.26 9.56 4.63
N ALA A 157 11.51 9.36 5.92
CA ALA A 157 12.69 8.63 6.39
C ALA A 157 12.76 7.25 5.73
N ASN A 158 11.62 6.61 5.50
CA ASN A 158 11.49 5.31 4.86
C ASN A 158 11.40 5.35 3.32
N SER A 159 11.72 6.48 2.70
CA SER A 159 11.74 6.57 1.24
C SER A 159 13.05 6.02 0.66
N VAL A 160 12.98 5.43 -0.54
CA VAL A 160 14.14 4.82 -1.20
C VAL A 160 15.30 5.81 -1.38
N THR A 161 15.01 7.09 -1.70
CA THR A 161 16.07 8.08 -1.89
C THR A 161 16.65 8.59 -0.58
N HIS A 162 15.92 8.53 0.53
CA HIS A 162 16.46 8.85 1.84
C HIS A 162 17.40 7.74 2.33
N GLN A 163 16.97 6.48 2.22
CA GLN A 163 17.71 5.34 2.73
C GLN A 163 18.92 4.97 1.85
N LEU A 164 18.75 4.98 0.53
CA LEU A 164 19.81 4.55 -0.41
C LEU A 164 20.53 5.72 -1.09
N GLY A 165 19.95 6.92 -1.08
CA GLY A 165 20.48 8.08 -1.80
C GLY A 165 20.14 8.12 -3.30
N PHE A 166 19.55 7.05 -3.85
CA PHE A 166 19.17 6.93 -5.27
C PHE A 166 18.05 5.90 -5.46
N ILE A 167 17.42 5.91 -6.64
CA ILE A 167 16.48 4.85 -7.05
C ILE A 167 17.26 3.77 -7.81
N PRO A 168 17.34 2.51 -7.34
CA PRO A 168 18.13 1.49 -8.00
C PRO A 168 17.70 1.26 -9.46
N MET A 169 18.66 1.25 -10.39
CA MET A 169 18.41 1.12 -11.83
C MET A 169 17.90 -0.27 -12.24
N ASP A 170 18.43 -1.31 -11.58
CA ASP A 170 18.17 -2.70 -11.93
C ASP A 170 17.04 -3.33 -11.09
N LEU A 171 16.43 -2.55 -10.18
CA LEU A 171 15.28 -3.00 -9.40
C LEU A 171 14.03 -3.01 -10.29
N PRO A 172 13.34 -4.15 -10.44
CA PRO A 172 12.18 -4.23 -11.31
C PRO A 172 10.93 -3.66 -10.63
N TYR A 173 10.91 -2.38 -10.24
CA TYR A 173 9.70 -1.73 -9.76
C TYR A 173 8.74 -1.43 -10.93
N ASP A 174 7.44 -1.39 -10.65
CA ASP A 174 6.38 -1.14 -11.64
C ASP A 174 5.90 0.32 -11.64
N GLY A 175 6.16 1.07 -10.57
CA GLY A 175 5.83 2.49 -10.48
C GLY A 175 6.50 3.20 -9.31
N LEU A 176 6.34 4.52 -9.29
CA LEU A 176 6.86 5.41 -8.26
C LEU A 176 5.71 6.24 -7.69
N GLU A 177 5.60 6.27 -6.37
CA GLU A 177 4.70 7.16 -5.65
C GLU A 177 5.41 8.46 -5.26
N VAL A 178 4.78 9.59 -5.57
CA VAL A 178 5.23 10.93 -5.23
C VAL A 178 4.06 11.72 -4.65
N LYS A 179 4.31 12.79 -3.90
CA LYS A 179 3.22 13.58 -3.31
C LYS A 179 2.70 14.71 -4.20
N SER A 180 3.41 15.03 -5.28
CA SER A 180 3.04 16.13 -6.17
C SER A 180 3.77 16.07 -7.50
N ASP A 181 3.26 16.83 -8.48
CA ASP A 181 3.94 17.08 -9.76
C ASP A 181 5.34 17.69 -9.56
N GLU A 182 5.53 18.54 -8.54
CA GLU A 182 6.85 19.11 -8.24
C GLU A 182 7.83 18.02 -7.81
N GLN A 183 7.40 17.07 -6.97
CA GLN A 183 8.23 15.94 -6.60
C GLN A 183 8.54 15.03 -7.78
N ARG A 184 7.56 14.75 -8.65
CA ARG A 184 7.80 14.00 -9.89
C ARG A 184 8.96 14.61 -10.70
N LEU A 185 8.89 15.92 -10.96
CA LEU A 185 9.92 16.62 -11.71
C LEU A 185 11.29 16.58 -11.00
N ARG A 186 11.31 16.66 -9.67
CA ARG A 186 12.55 16.53 -8.88
C ARG A 186 13.14 15.12 -8.96
N VAL A 187 12.32 14.06 -8.94
CA VAL A 187 12.78 12.68 -9.12
C VAL A 187 13.45 12.54 -10.48
N ILE A 188 12.79 12.99 -11.56
CA ILE A 188 13.33 12.92 -12.94
C ILE A 188 14.64 13.71 -13.06
N ALA A 189 14.70 14.91 -12.48
CA ALA A 189 15.91 15.74 -12.52
C ALA A 189 17.10 15.11 -11.77
N SER A 190 16.83 14.32 -10.73
CA SER A 190 17.86 13.73 -9.86
C SER A 190 18.25 12.30 -10.27
N ASN A 191 17.44 11.62 -11.11
CA ASN A 191 17.64 10.24 -11.53
C ASN A 191 17.52 10.14 -13.06
N PRO A 192 18.62 10.30 -13.83
CA PRO A 192 18.58 10.38 -15.29
C PRO A 192 18.00 9.16 -16.03
N TRP A 193 17.96 8.00 -15.37
CA TRP A 193 17.36 6.76 -15.90
C TRP A 193 15.85 6.66 -15.68
N VAL A 194 15.28 7.50 -14.81
CA VAL A 194 13.84 7.61 -14.58
C VAL A 194 13.29 8.66 -15.54
N THR A 195 12.39 8.27 -16.43
CA THR A 195 11.81 9.18 -17.44
C THR A 195 10.30 9.24 -17.34
N GLU A 196 9.72 10.38 -17.72
CA GLU A 196 8.26 10.59 -17.69
C GLU A 196 7.50 9.49 -18.45
N ASP A 197 7.98 9.11 -19.64
CA ASP A 197 7.30 8.16 -20.52
C ASP A 197 7.48 6.68 -20.11
N SER A 198 8.53 6.37 -19.35
CA SER A 198 8.85 4.99 -18.94
C SER A 198 8.29 4.61 -17.57
N THR A 199 7.86 5.59 -16.78
CA THR A 199 7.51 5.40 -15.37
C THR A 199 6.00 5.58 -15.16
N ASN A 200 5.38 4.65 -14.44
CA ASN A 200 4.04 4.85 -13.94
C ASN A 200 4.13 5.67 -12.64
N TRP A 201 3.53 6.85 -12.64
CA TRP A 201 3.52 7.76 -11.51
C TRP A 201 2.20 7.67 -10.75
N PHE A 202 2.31 7.58 -9.44
CA PHE A 202 1.17 7.54 -8.52
C PHE A 202 1.27 8.69 -7.53
N ILE A 203 0.12 9.25 -7.17
CA ILE A 203 -0.03 10.25 -6.12
C ILE A 203 -1.19 9.78 -5.25
N ASP A 204 -0.86 9.32 -4.06
CA ASP A 204 -1.80 8.70 -3.12
C ASP A 204 -1.76 9.44 -1.78
N SER A 205 -2.74 9.18 -0.92
CA SER A 205 -2.90 9.94 0.32
C SER A 205 -1.95 9.51 1.42
N ASP A 206 -1.59 8.22 1.46
CA ASP A 206 -0.92 7.60 2.62
C ASP A 206 -1.76 7.87 3.90
N ALA A 207 -3.09 7.73 3.74
CA ALA A 207 -4.06 8.17 4.73
C ALA A 207 -4.02 7.28 5.98
N HIS A 208 -3.89 7.94 7.12
CA HIS A 208 -4.00 7.37 8.47
C HIS A 208 -5.27 7.83 9.20
N TYR A 209 -5.98 8.79 8.62
CA TYR A 209 -7.25 9.34 9.09
C TYR A 209 -8.23 9.39 7.92
N LEU A 210 -9.54 9.24 8.19
CA LEU A 210 -10.56 9.21 7.14
C LEU A 210 -10.61 10.51 6.32
N THR A 211 -10.26 11.64 6.95
CA THR A 211 -10.23 12.95 6.30
C THR A 211 -9.11 13.09 5.27
N ASP A 212 -8.06 12.27 5.40
CA ASP A 212 -6.85 12.37 4.59
C ASP A 212 -6.97 11.58 3.29
N ILE A 213 -7.95 10.65 3.21
CA ILE A 213 -8.28 9.93 1.98
C ILE A 213 -8.49 10.95 0.86
N ASN A 214 -7.87 10.70 -0.30
CA ASN A 214 -7.88 11.64 -1.40
C ASN A 214 -9.30 11.92 -1.92
N GLU A 215 -9.52 13.18 -2.30
CA GLU A 215 -10.61 13.57 -3.21
C GLU A 215 -10.34 12.98 -4.61
N PRO A 216 -11.31 12.99 -5.55
CA PRO A 216 -11.15 12.38 -6.86
C PRO A 216 -10.34 13.29 -7.81
N ASP A 217 -9.11 13.61 -7.39
CA ASP A 217 -8.19 14.51 -8.09
C ASP A 217 -7.22 13.73 -8.99
N HIS A 218 -6.89 12.49 -8.63
CA HIS A 218 -5.94 11.65 -9.34
C HIS A 218 -6.65 10.57 -10.16
N PHE A 219 -6.33 10.51 -11.46
CA PHE A 219 -7.02 9.64 -12.42
C PHE A 219 -6.08 8.61 -13.05
N LEU A 220 -6.44 7.33 -12.91
CA LEU A 220 -5.76 6.22 -13.56
C LEU A 220 -6.49 5.84 -14.85
N ARG A 221 -5.75 5.85 -15.97
CA ARG A 221 -6.28 5.42 -17.27
C ARG A 221 -6.46 3.90 -17.30
N ASP A 222 -7.56 3.43 -17.88
CA ASP A 222 -7.87 2.00 -18.04
C ASP A 222 -6.74 1.23 -18.75
N SER A 223 -6.12 1.82 -19.77
CA SER A 223 -4.95 1.23 -20.45
C SER A 223 -3.73 1.01 -19.54
N VAL A 224 -3.48 1.91 -18.59
CA VAL A 224 -2.38 1.78 -17.61
C VAL A 224 -2.74 0.72 -16.59
N PHE A 225 -3.98 0.76 -16.08
CA PHE A 225 -4.50 -0.25 -15.17
C PHE A 225 -4.34 -1.66 -15.76
N LYS A 226 -4.82 -1.89 -16.98
CA LYS A 226 -4.75 -3.20 -17.65
C LYS A 226 -3.33 -3.66 -17.94
N LYS A 227 -2.42 -2.74 -18.24
CA LYS A 227 -0.99 -3.05 -18.41
C LYS A 227 -0.38 -3.60 -17.12
N LEU A 228 -0.77 -3.04 -15.97
CA LEU A 228 -0.25 -3.44 -14.67
C LEU A 228 -0.97 -4.66 -14.11
N TRP A 229 -2.29 -4.62 -13.98
CA TRP A 229 -3.07 -5.61 -13.24
C TRP A 229 -3.96 -6.50 -14.11
N GLY A 230 -3.97 -6.31 -15.43
CA GLY A 230 -4.80 -7.08 -16.36
C GLY A 230 -6.27 -6.64 -16.38
N ASP A 231 -7.14 -7.49 -16.93
CA ASP A 231 -8.57 -7.22 -17.08
C ASP A 231 -9.42 -7.64 -15.87
N GLU A 232 -8.82 -8.31 -14.88
CA GLU A 232 -9.52 -8.86 -13.72
C GLU A 232 -9.52 -7.88 -12.55
N LEU A 233 -10.73 -7.42 -12.19
CA LEU A 233 -11.13 -6.85 -10.90
C LEU A 233 -12.57 -7.28 -10.60
#